data_AF-A0ABD5ZJS9-F1
#
_entry.id   AF-A0ABD5ZJS9-F1
#
_cell.length_a   1.000
_cell.length_b   1.000
_cell.length_c   1.000
_cell.angle_alpha   90.00
_cell.angle_beta   90.00
_cell.angle_gamma   90.00
#
_symmetry.space_group_name_H-M   'P 1'
#
loop_
_entity.id
_entity.type
_entity.pdbx_description
1 polymer ?
#
loop_
_entity_poly.entity_id
_entity_poly.type
_entity_poly.pdbx_seq_one_letter_code
_entity_poly.pdbx_strand_id
1 'polypeptide(L)'
;MTLQMFSVDSVDLTETRMFILASVQAVLTAILFGLIFFLMAATRIATLDPAPESAILSILLGAVPAVVFGAGFPYLVQRREYFNRLNDSFPARLVGTLLMLGTYVGLFFYHPATSLIYAVVYLLSRVTILVGIYGGSRIKAILA
;
A
#
# COMPACT_ATOMS: atom_id res chain seq x y z
N MET A 1 15.88 -36.53 -0.55
CA MET A 1 14.41 -36.43 -0.43
C MET A 1 14.15 -35.13 0.31
N THR A 2 14.17 -34.02 -0.42
CA THR A 2 14.39 -32.69 0.17
C THR A 2 13.73 -31.62 -0.69
N LEU A 3 12.96 -30.76 -0.01
CA LEU A 3 12.41 -29.47 -0.45
C LEU A 3 11.20 -29.49 -1.39
N GLN A 4 10.08 -30.05 -0.92
CA GLN A 4 8.76 -29.85 -1.52
C GLN A 4 7.77 -29.26 -0.50
N MET A 5 8.20 -28.26 0.29
CA MET A 5 7.40 -27.68 1.39
C MET A 5 7.25 -26.14 1.34
N PHE A 6 7.66 -25.49 0.26
CA PHE A 6 7.32 -24.09 -0.01
C PHE A 6 6.78 -23.94 -1.43
N SER A 7 5.73 -24.68 -1.75
CA SER A 7 4.73 -24.13 -2.67
C SER A 7 4.10 -22.97 -1.91
N VAL A 8 4.68 -21.77 -2.06
CA VAL A 8 4.11 -20.55 -1.51
C VAL A 8 2.82 -20.36 -2.29
N ASP A 9 1.70 -20.72 -1.66
CA ASP A 9 0.38 -20.58 -2.26
C ASP A 9 0.22 -19.17 -2.81
N SER A 10 -0.21 -19.12 -4.08
CA SER A 10 -0.51 -17.88 -4.81
C SER A 10 -1.31 -16.92 -3.94
N VAL A 11 -0.96 -15.62 -3.95
CA VAL A 11 -1.70 -14.62 -3.16
C VAL A 11 -3.16 -14.57 -3.61
N ASP A 12 -4.05 -15.16 -2.82
CA ASP A 12 -5.50 -15.13 -3.04
C ASP A 12 -6.21 -14.41 -1.90
N LEU A 13 -6.58 -13.15 -2.14
CA LEU A 13 -7.31 -12.32 -1.18
C LEU A 13 -8.77 -12.75 -0.99
N THR A 14 -9.27 -13.75 -1.72
CA THR A 14 -10.57 -14.35 -1.43
C THR A 14 -10.53 -15.30 -0.23
N GLU A 15 -9.35 -15.79 0.14
CA GLU A 15 -9.14 -16.58 1.35
C GLU A 15 -9.14 -15.72 2.61
N THR A 16 -9.84 -16.19 3.65
CA THR A 16 -9.93 -15.47 4.94
C THR A 16 -8.55 -15.23 5.57
N ARG A 17 -7.64 -16.21 5.47
CA ARG A 17 -6.28 -16.10 6.04
C ARG A 17 -5.48 -14.98 5.38
N MET A 18 -5.48 -14.94 4.05
CA MET A 18 -4.76 -13.91 3.29
C MET A 18 -5.41 -12.53 3.46
N PHE A 19 -6.74 -12.46 3.55
CA PHE A 19 -7.46 -11.24 3.89
C PHE A 19 -7.05 -10.68 5.27
N ILE A 20 -6.97 -11.54 6.29
CA ILE A 20 -6.53 -11.14 7.64
C ILE A 20 -5.07 -10.66 7.61
N LEU A 21 -4.17 -11.42 6.97
CA LEU A 21 -2.76 -11.05 6.86
C LEU A 21 -2.58 -9.70 6.14
N ALA A 22 -3.30 -9.48 5.04
CA ALA A 22 -3.25 -8.22 4.31
C ALA A 22 -3.87 -7.06 5.10
N SER A 23 -4.88 -7.32 5.93
CA SER A 23 -5.48 -6.33 6.83
C SER A 23 -4.49 -5.94 7.94
N VAL A 24 -3.85 -6.92 8.58
CA VAL A 24 -2.78 -6.67 9.57
C VAL A 24 -1.64 -5.88 8.93
N GLN A 25 -1.23 -6.24 7.71
CA GLN A 25 -0.21 -5.49 6.99
C GLN A 25 -0.64 -4.03 6.75
N ALA A 26 -1.90 -3.76 6.40
CA ALA A 26 -2.40 -2.40 6.23
C ALA A 26 -2.34 -1.59 7.54
N VAL A 27 -2.68 -2.20 8.68
CA VAL A 27 -2.55 -1.56 10.01
C VAL A 27 -1.08 -1.27 10.33
N LEU A 28 -0.19 -2.24 10.09
CA LEU A 28 1.26 -2.03 10.28
C LEU A 28 1.81 -0.92 9.38
N THR A 29 1.34 -0.83 8.13
CA THR A 29 1.72 0.27 7.23
C THR A 29 1.20 1.61 7.73
N ALA A 30 -0.01 1.69 8.29
CA ALA A 30 -0.52 2.91 8.90
C ALA A 30 0.34 3.37 10.08
N ILE A 31 0.70 2.44 10.97
CA ILE A 31 1.61 2.71 12.09
C ILE A 31 2.96 3.20 11.56
N LEU A 32 3.51 2.54 10.53
CA LEU A 32 4.79 2.91 9.94
C LEU A 32 4.78 4.31 9.33
N PHE A 33 3.72 4.68 8.60
CA PHE A 33 3.55 6.04 8.08
C PHE A 33 3.49 7.08 9.20
N GLY A 34 2.75 6.78 10.27
CA GLY A 34 2.67 7.65 11.44
C GLY A 34 4.03 7.82 12.14
N LEU A 35 4.78 6.74 12.32
CA LEU A 35 6.13 6.77 12.92
C LEU A 35 7.11 7.58 12.08
N ILE A 36 7.13 7.36 10.77
CA ILE A 36 8.01 8.11 9.85
C ILE A 36 7.65 9.60 9.88
N PHE A 37 6.36 9.92 9.83
CA PHE A 37 5.90 11.31 9.90
C PHE A 37 6.33 11.96 11.21
N PHE A 38 6.11 11.28 12.34
CA PHE A 38 6.50 11.75 13.67
C PHE A 38 8.01 12.00 13.76
N LEU A 39 8.83 11.05 13.31
CA LEU A 39 10.29 11.18 13.32
C LEU A 39 10.76 12.35 12.45
N MET A 40 10.21 12.52 11.25
CA MET A 40 10.61 13.61 10.37
C MET A 40 10.16 14.98 10.89
N ALA A 41 8.96 15.07 11.46
CA ALA A 41 8.48 16.29 12.11
C ALA A 41 9.31 16.64 13.37
N ALA A 42 9.66 15.64 14.19
CA ALA A 42 10.43 15.83 15.42
C ALA A 42 11.87 16.26 15.15
N THR A 43 12.49 15.74 14.09
CA THR A 43 13.88 16.05 13.73
C THR A 43 14.04 17.40 13.00
N ARG A 44 12.93 18.06 12.63
CA ARG A 44 12.90 19.33 11.87
C ARG A 44 13.72 19.32 10.58
N ILE A 45 14.02 18.13 10.03
CA ILE A 45 14.81 18.00 8.80
C ILE A 45 14.05 18.60 7.61
N ALA A 46 12.71 18.59 7.66
CA ALA A 46 11.84 19.40 6.80
C ALA A 46 10.85 20.17 7.68
N THR A 47 10.65 21.46 7.37
CA THR A 47 9.73 22.33 8.08
C THR A 47 8.29 22.04 7.65
N LEU A 48 7.35 22.15 8.60
CA LEU A 48 5.89 22.04 8.32
C LEU A 48 5.34 23.26 7.56
N ASP A 49 6.17 24.28 7.37
CA ASP A 49 5.92 25.50 6.61
C ASP A 49 7.00 25.63 5.53
N PRO A 50 6.69 26.17 4.34
CA PRO A 50 5.45 26.85 3.96
C PRO A 50 4.35 25.93 3.41
N ALA A 51 3.12 26.44 3.40
CA ALA A 51 1.97 25.86 2.68
C ALA A 51 2.26 25.67 1.18
N PRO A 52 1.58 24.72 0.49
CA PRO A 52 1.93 24.38 -0.87
C PRO A 52 1.46 25.48 -1.82
N GLU A 53 2.29 25.80 -2.81
CA GLU A 53 1.97 26.82 -3.84
C GLU A 53 0.67 26.51 -4.61
N SER A 54 0.32 25.22 -4.71
CA SER A 54 -0.91 24.76 -5.34
C SER A 54 -1.52 23.57 -4.61
N ALA A 55 -2.69 23.77 -4.02
CA ALA A 55 -3.45 22.72 -3.36
C ALA A 55 -3.80 21.56 -4.31
N ILE A 56 -4.13 21.87 -5.58
CA ILE A 56 -4.49 20.86 -6.58
C ILE A 56 -3.30 19.96 -6.90
N LEU A 57 -2.10 20.54 -7.10
CA LEU A 57 -0.90 19.77 -7.39
C LEU A 57 -0.53 18.88 -6.20
N SER A 58 -0.59 19.40 -4.97
CA SER A 58 -0.38 18.59 -3.77
C SER A 58 -1.35 17.42 -3.66
N ILE A 59 -2.65 17.65 -3.92
CA ILE A 59 -3.64 16.58 -3.89
C ILE A 59 -3.32 15.53 -4.96
N LEU A 60 -3.02 15.92 -6.19
CA LEU A 60 -2.73 14.99 -7.28
C LEU A 60 -1.44 14.19 -7.01
N LEU A 61 -0.38 14.86 -6.58
CA LEU A 61 0.92 14.24 -6.27
C LEU A 61 0.83 13.28 -5.09
N GLY A 62 -0.02 13.56 -4.10
CA GLY A 62 -0.27 12.63 -3.01
C GLY A 62 -1.17 11.47 -3.43
N ALA A 63 -2.32 11.77 -4.04
CA ALA A 63 -3.39 10.82 -4.28
C ALA A 63 -3.08 9.83 -5.40
N VAL A 64 -2.54 10.27 -6.53
CA VAL A 64 -2.32 9.40 -7.70
C VAL A 64 -1.36 8.25 -7.38
N PRO A 65 -0.12 8.48 -6.89
CA PRO A 65 0.77 7.38 -6.55
C PRO A 65 0.22 6.56 -5.38
N ALA A 66 -0.50 7.17 -4.44
CA ALA A 66 -1.14 6.47 -3.34
C ALA A 66 -2.19 5.46 -3.82
N VAL A 67 -3.02 5.80 -4.81
CA VAL A 67 -3.97 4.87 -5.42
C VAL A 67 -3.24 3.76 -6.16
N VAL A 68 -2.19 4.09 -6.91
CA VAL A 68 -1.39 3.12 -7.68
C VAL A 68 -0.77 2.07 -6.74
N PHE A 69 -0.14 2.49 -5.64
CA PHE A 69 0.49 1.57 -4.69
C PHE A 69 -0.53 0.91 -3.74
N GLY A 70 -1.57 1.64 -3.35
CA GLY A 70 -2.58 1.20 -2.39
C GLY A 70 -3.58 0.19 -2.98
N ALA A 71 -4.03 0.41 -4.21
CA ALA A 71 -5.02 -0.45 -4.89
C ALA A 71 -4.51 -1.03 -6.21
N GLY A 72 -3.81 -0.25 -7.04
CA GLY A 72 -3.38 -0.69 -8.38
C GLY A 72 -2.48 -1.93 -8.33
N PHE A 73 -1.39 -1.88 -7.57
CA PHE A 73 -0.45 -3.00 -7.44
C PHE A 73 -1.10 -4.28 -6.87
N PRO A 74 -1.78 -4.28 -5.70
CA PRO A 74 -2.43 -5.49 -5.20
C PRO A 74 -3.52 -6.03 -6.12
N TYR A 75 -4.25 -5.16 -6.85
CA TYR A 75 -5.19 -5.60 -7.86
C TYR A 75 -4.51 -6.35 -9.01
N LEU A 76 -3.36 -5.84 -9.49
CA LEU A 76 -2.56 -6.51 -10.51
C LEU A 76 -2.02 -7.85 -10.00
N VAL A 77 -1.53 -7.92 -8.76
CA VAL A 77 -1.09 -9.18 -8.13
C VAL A 77 -2.21 -10.21 -8.09
N GLN A 78 -3.44 -9.83 -7.71
CA GLN A 78 -4.58 -10.74 -7.67
C GLN A 78 -5.02 -11.21 -9.07
N ARG A 79 -5.01 -10.32 -10.07
CA ARG A 79 -5.64 -10.59 -11.39
C ARG A 79 -4.67 -11.09 -12.45
N ARG A 80 -3.36 -10.87 -12.29
CA ARG A 80 -2.35 -11.20 -13.31
C ARG A 80 -1.29 -12.11 -12.71
N GLU A 81 -1.22 -13.32 -13.23
CA GLU A 81 -0.27 -14.35 -12.77
C GLU A 81 1.19 -13.91 -12.86
N TYR A 82 1.55 -13.09 -13.86
CA TYR A 82 2.87 -12.47 -13.97
C TYR A 82 3.24 -11.64 -12.73
N PHE A 83 2.33 -10.79 -12.26
CA PHE A 83 2.57 -9.95 -11.08
C PHE A 83 2.51 -10.76 -9.78
N ASN A 84 1.71 -11.82 -9.75
CA ASN A 84 1.70 -12.78 -8.64
C ASN A 84 3.08 -13.44 -8.47
N ARG A 85 3.61 -14.02 -9.54
CA ARG A 85 4.94 -14.66 -9.56
C ARG A 85 6.07 -13.68 -9.24
N LEU A 86 5.98 -12.44 -9.75
CA LEU A 86 6.92 -11.39 -9.37
C LEU A 86 6.86 -11.12 -7.87
N ASN A 87 5.65 -10.94 -7.34
CA ASN A 87 5.44 -10.68 -5.93
C ASN A 87 5.81 -11.88 -5.04
N ASP A 88 6.01 -13.09 -5.56
CA ASP A 88 6.56 -14.21 -4.78
C ASP A 88 8.04 -14.05 -4.47
N SER A 89 8.76 -13.25 -5.27
CA SER A 89 10.18 -13.01 -5.03
C SER A 89 10.40 -11.95 -3.92
N PHE A 90 11.26 -12.30 -2.96
CA PHE A 90 11.74 -11.37 -1.93
C PHE A 90 12.25 -10.03 -2.50
N PRO A 91 13.10 -9.99 -3.55
CA PRO A 91 13.58 -8.73 -4.10
C PRO A 91 12.45 -7.86 -4.66
N ALA A 92 11.45 -8.42 -5.32
CA ALA A 92 10.32 -7.62 -5.84
C ALA A 92 9.48 -7.01 -4.72
N ARG A 93 9.23 -7.76 -3.63
CA ARG A 93 8.53 -7.23 -2.44
C ARG A 93 9.30 -6.08 -1.80
N LEU A 94 10.62 -6.22 -1.67
CA LEU A 94 11.48 -5.17 -1.16
C LEU A 94 11.44 -3.93 -2.05
N VAL A 95 11.58 -4.08 -3.37
CA VAL A 95 11.53 -2.95 -4.31
C VAL A 95 10.18 -2.24 -4.22
N GLY A 96 9.06 -2.96 -4.22
CA GLY A 96 7.73 -2.37 -4.08
C GLY A 96 7.56 -1.60 -2.75
N THR A 97 8.10 -2.16 -1.66
CA THR A 97 8.07 -1.51 -0.34
C THR A 97 8.93 -0.25 -0.31
N LEU A 98 10.14 -0.32 -0.87
CA LEU A 98 11.05 0.83 -0.97
C LEU A 98 10.49 1.94 -1.83
N LEU A 99 9.83 1.63 -2.95
CA LEU A 99 9.17 2.64 -3.78
C LEU A 99 8.01 3.32 -3.03
N MET A 100 7.19 2.52 -2.33
CA MET A 100 6.07 3.05 -1.54
C MET A 100 6.54 3.94 -0.39
N LEU A 101 7.53 3.50 0.40
CA LEU A 101 8.10 4.28 1.50
C LEU A 101 8.91 5.48 0.99
N GLY A 102 9.72 5.28 -0.05
CA GLY A 102 10.52 6.33 -0.67
C GLY A 102 9.66 7.43 -1.27
N THR A 103 8.53 7.07 -1.89
CA THR A 103 7.55 8.07 -2.37
C THR A 103 6.96 8.85 -1.19
N TYR A 104 6.53 8.17 -0.13
CA TYR A 104 5.98 8.82 1.06
C TYR A 104 6.96 9.81 1.71
N VAL A 105 8.22 9.39 1.86
CA VAL A 105 9.31 10.21 2.41
C VAL A 105 9.65 11.37 1.47
N GLY A 106 9.81 11.11 0.17
CA GLY A 106 10.09 12.15 -0.81
C GLY A 106 8.99 13.21 -0.87
N LEU A 107 7.73 12.80 -0.79
CA LEU A 107 6.60 13.71 -0.70
C LEU A 107 6.62 14.55 0.58
N PHE A 108 7.13 14.02 1.69
CA PHE A 108 7.25 14.80 2.93
C PHE A 108 8.28 15.92 2.79
N PHE A 109 9.44 15.60 2.19
CA PHE A 109 10.48 16.61 1.89
C PHE A 109 10.01 17.67 0.91
N TYR A 110 9.14 17.29 -0.05
CA TYR A 110 8.52 18.24 -0.95
C TYR A 110 7.49 19.12 -0.21
N HIS A 111 6.50 18.49 0.43
CA HIS A 111 5.49 19.19 1.22
C HIS A 111 4.79 18.21 2.20
N PRO A 112 4.90 18.40 3.53
CA PRO A 112 4.38 17.44 4.51
C PRO A 112 2.88 17.12 4.38
N ALA A 113 2.05 18.10 3.98
CA ALA A 113 0.62 17.85 3.75
C ALA A 113 0.39 16.88 2.56
N THR A 114 1.24 16.91 1.54
CA THR A 114 1.15 16.00 0.40
C THR A 114 1.46 14.56 0.82
N SER A 115 2.45 14.40 1.70
CA SER A 115 2.77 13.11 2.32
C SER A 115 1.59 12.57 3.14
N LEU A 116 0.94 13.43 3.94
CA LEU A 116 -0.26 13.05 4.69
C LEU A 116 -1.41 12.62 3.76
N ILE A 117 -1.66 13.37 2.69
CA ILE A 117 -2.65 13.01 1.66
C ILE A 117 -2.32 11.65 1.08
N TYR A 118 -1.06 11.41 0.72
CA TYR A 118 -0.60 10.11 0.22
C TYR A 118 -0.92 8.99 1.21
N ALA A 119 -0.57 9.13 2.49
CA ALA A 119 -0.82 8.08 3.49
C ALA A 119 -2.31 7.76 3.64
N VAL A 120 -3.16 8.78 3.74
CA VAL A 120 -4.61 8.61 3.88
C VAL A 120 -5.19 7.93 2.65
N VAL A 121 -4.89 8.45 1.45
CA VAL A 121 -5.40 7.90 0.20
C VAL A 121 -4.89 6.48 -0.03
N TYR A 122 -3.63 6.19 0.32
CA TYR A 122 -3.04 4.86 0.20
C TYR A 122 -3.81 3.86 1.06
N LEU A 123 -4.03 4.20 2.34
CA LEU A 123 -4.73 3.32 3.28
C LEU A 123 -6.19 3.10 2.87
N LEU A 124 -6.90 4.16 2.47
CA LEU A 124 -8.28 4.05 1.98
C LEU A 124 -8.35 3.18 0.72
N SER A 125 -7.43 3.38 -0.22
CA SER A 125 -7.35 2.56 -1.44
C SER A 125 -7.07 1.10 -1.11
N ARG A 126 -6.16 0.86 -0.15
CA ARG A 126 -5.81 -0.49 0.32
C ARG A 126 -6.98 -1.19 0.99
N VAL A 127 -7.69 -0.51 1.88
CA VAL A 127 -8.89 -1.07 2.52
C VAL A 127 -9.98 -1.34 1.48
N THR A 128 -10.20 -0.40 0.56
CA THR A 128 -11.22 -0.54 -0.49
C THR A 128 -10.95 -1.75 -1.37
N ILE A 129 -9.71 -1.97 -1.82
CA ILE A 129 -9.40 -3.11 -2.67
C ILE A 129 -9.48 -4.45 -1.91
N LEU A 130 -9.07 -4.48 -0.64
CA LEU A 130 -9.16 -5.67 0.20
C LEU A 130 -10.61 -6.08 0.46
N VAL A 131 -11.44 -5.13 0.89
CA VAL A 131 -12.87 -5.36 1.13
C VAL A 131 -13.59 -5.65 -0.18
N GLY A 132 -13.24 -4.98 -1.28
CA GLY A 132 -13.84 -5.19 -2.59
C GLY A 132 -13.59 -6.59 -3.14
N ILE A 133 -12.35 -7.10 -3.04
CA ILE A 133 -12.01 -8.45 -3.52
C ILE A 133 -12.65 -9.52 -2.61
N TYR A 134 -12.43 -9.43 -1.30
CA TYR A 134 -12.94 -10.42 -0.34
C TYR A 134 -14.47 -10.38 -0.21
N GLY A 135 -15.05 -9.20 -0.03
CA GLY A 135 -16.50 -9.04 0.06
C GLY A 135 -17.19 -9.43 -1.26
N GLY A 136 -16.60 -9.04 -2.40
CA GLY A 136 -17.10 -9.42 -3.72
C GLY A 136 -17.11 -10.95 -3.94
N SER A 137 -16.12 -11.68 -3.45
CA SER A 137 -16.11 -13.15 -3.57
C SER A 137 -17.19 -13.80 -2.70
N ARG A 138 -17.42 -13.29 -1.48
CA ARG A 138 -18.47 -13.78 -0.57
C ARG A 138 -19.88 -13.57 -1.14
N ILE A 139 -20.15 -12.39 -1.71
CA ILE A 139 -21.45 -12.10 -2.33
C ILE A 139 -21.71 -13.05 -3.50
N LYS A 140 -20.71 -13.29 -4.36
CA LYS A 140 -20.84 -14.26 -5.46
C LYS A 140 -21.11 -15.67 -4.98
N ALA A 141 -20.48 -16.11 -3.89
CA ALA A 141 -20.69 -17.45 -3.33
C ALA A 141 -22.09 -17.64 -2.71
N ILE A 142 -22.74 -16.56 -2.25
CA ILE A 142 -24.11 -16.60 -1.71
C ILE A 142 -25.15 -16.58 -2.84
N LEU A 143 -24.85 -15.92 -3.95
CA LEU A 143 -25.74 -15.77 -5.11
C LEU A 143 -25.67 -16.93 -6.12
N ALA A 144 -24.69 -17.82 -5.98
CA ALA A 144 -24.50 -19.01 -6.82
C ALA A 144 -25.23 -20.22 -6.22
#